data_AF-A0A7X3FEB1-F1
#
_entry.id   AF-A0A7X3FEB1-F1
#
_cell.length_a   1.000
_cell.length_b   1.000
_cell.length_c   1.000
_cell.angle_alpha   90.00
_cell.angle_beta   90.00
_cell.angle_gamma   90.00
#
_symmetry.space_group_name_H-M   'P 1'
#
loop_
_entity.id
_entity.type
_entity.pdbx_description
1 polymer ?
#
loop_
_entity_poly.entity_id
_entity_poly.type
_entity_poly.pdbx_seq_one_letter_code
_entity_poly.pdbx_strand_id
1 'polypeptide(L)'
;MTDQNRMAKYARGVFSKLAASGSLFLLYGIVIIFTSGFDWVGVSEAIRMRFWWVIFFGYANGFSLIADVIIWRTPSERKQIASLLLYILGGFAPFLPFLSDNVWLFMFAGILGVGSSLIYYGILKLCERFKFREIASGSILILSLLVAAARTDFTVTEEWTEVRLETSYEAKFTYLNGYKAVPIDIAKGQELEFTITWGMANGGNGFHVLDEKDRYVGLENIDDRKYKIPAGGDQRYRLILTGKKLKGSVRITWTIQPASSSS
;
A
#
# COMPACT_ATOMS: atom_id res chain seq x y z
N MET A 1 5.53 0.32 43.94
CA MET A 1 5.84 -0.07 42.54
C MET A 1 6.59 1.11 41.94
N THR A 2 7.89 0.98 41.69
CA THR A 2 8.76 2.08 41.20
C THR A 2 8.37 2.51 39.78
N ASP A 3 8.56 3.78 39.42
CA ASP A 3 8.22 4.30 38.09
C ASP A 3 8.89 3.53 36.95
N GLN A 4 10.10 3.02 37.18
CA GLN A 4 10.82 2.17 36.22
C GLN A 4 10.06 0.87 35.88
N ASN A 5 9.38 0.26 36.86
CA ASN A 5 8.56 -0.93 36.66
C ASN A 5 7.26 -0.63 35.90
N ARG A 6 6.71 0.58 36.03
CA ARG A 6 5.55 1.03 35.26
C ARG A 6 5.96 1.25 33.80
N MET A 7 7.05 1.97 33.56
CA MET A 7 7.57 2.25 32.21
C MET A 7 7.90 0.97 31.44
N ALA A 8 8.58 0.00 32.08
CA ALA A 8 8.88 -1.28 31.45
C ALA A 8 7.60 -2.08 31.08
N LYS A 9 6.56 -2.02 31.91
CA LYS A 9 5.28 -2.67 31.64
C LYS A 9 4.56 -2.04 30.44
N TYR A 10 4.53 -0.70 30.36
CA TYR A 10 3.95 0.01 29.23
C TYR A 10 4.72 -0.26 27.94
N ALA A 11 6.05 -0.16 27.97
CA ALA A 11 6.91 -0.45 26.83
C ALA A 11 6.65 -1.88 26.31
N ARG A 12 6.61 -2.88 27.20
CA ARG A 12 6.27 -4.25 26.82
C ARG A 12 4.91 -4.34 26.13
N GLY A 13 3.89 -3.67 26.65
CA GLY A 13 2.57 -3.63 26.04
C GLY A 13 2.58 -3.06 24.62
N VAL A 14 3.31 -1.96 24.39
CA VAL A 14 3.46 -1.34 23.07
C VAL A 14 4.18 -2.27 22.10
N PHE A 15 5.30 -2.86 22.52
CA PHE A 15 6.05 -3.77 21.65
C PHE A 15 5.28 -5.05 21.32
N SER A 16 4.49 -5.61 22.24
CA SER A 16 3.61 -6.75 21.96
C SER A 16 2.55 -6.41 20.91
N LYS A 17 1.94 -5.23 21.01
CA LYS A 17 0.97 -4.72 20.03
C LYS A 17 1.60 -4.52 18.65
N LEU A 18 2.79 -3.92 18.59
CA LEU A 18 3.57 -3.82 17.35
C LEU A 18 3.96 -5.19 16.77
N ALA A 19 4.34 -6.15 17.62
CA ALA A 19 4.64 -7.52 17.19
C ALA A 19 3.40 -8.16 16.56
N ALA A 20 2.23 -8.03 17.20
CA ALA A 20 0.98 -8.59 16.72
C ALA A 20 0.54 -7.98 15.40
N SER A 21 0.55 -6.65 15.28
CA SER A 21 0.26 -5.94 14.02
C SER A 21 1.23 -6.32 12.91
N GLY A 22 2.54 -6.28 13.19
CA GLY A 22 3.57 -6.60 12.22
C GLY A 22 3.48 -8.05 11.75
N SER A 23 3.27 -8.98 12.68
CA SER A 23 3.14 -10.40 12.37
C SER A 23 1.89 -10.67 11.53
N LEU A 24 0.76 -10.05 11.86
CA LEU A 24 -0.47 -10.16 11.07
C LEU A 24 -0.29 -9.58 9.66
N PHE A 25 0.36 -8.42 9.53
CA PHE A 25 0.65 -7.82 8.23
C PHE A 25 1.63 -8.68 7.42
N LEU A 26 2.63 -9.28 8.08
CA LEU A 26 3.54 -10.22 7.44
C LEU A 26 2.83 -11.48 6.96
N LEU A 27 1.91 -12.05 7.74
CA LEU A 27 1.06 -13.18 7.30
C LEU A 27 0.23 -12.80 6.08
N TYR A 28 -0.34 -11.60 6.06
CA TYR A 28 -1.07 -11.09 4.89
C TYR A 28 -0.14 -10.95 3.67
N GLY A 29 1.09 -10.43 3.87
CA GLY A 29 2.11 -10.36 2.82
C GLY A 29 2.48 -11.74 2.26
N ILE A 30 2.62 -12.76 3.12
CA ILE A 30 2.84 -14.15 2.70
C ILE A 30 1.69 -14.64 1.82
N VAL A 31 0.44 -14.42 2.24
CA VAL A 31 -0.73 -14.80 1.43
C VAL A 31 -0.69 -14.14 0.05
N ILE A 32 -0.37 -12.85 -0.04
CA ILE A 32 -0.24 -12.14 -1.33
C ILE A 32 0.89 -12.73 -2.18
N ILE A 33 2.04 -13.07 -1.60
CA ILE A 33 3.16 -13.67 -2.34
C ILE A 33 2.70 -14.98 -3.02
N PHE A 34 1.99 -15.84 -2.30
CA PHE A 34 1.51 -17.10 -2.85
C PHE A 34 0.40 -16.91 -3.89
N THR A 35 -0.57 -16.03 -3.64
CA THR A 35 -1.70 -15.82 -4.56
C THR A 35 -1.31 -15.04 -5.82
N SER A 36 -0.28 -14.20 -5.75
CA SER A 36 0.26 -13.46 -6.90
C SER A 36 1.19 -14.29 -7.79
N GLY A 37 1.55 -15.51 -7.38
CA GLY A 37 2.52 -16.34 -8.09
C GLY A 37 3.94 -15.78 -8.03
N PHE A 38 4.34 -15.25 -6.88
CA PHE A 38 5.65 -14.63 -6.63
C PHE A 38 5.94 -13.37 -7.48
N ASP A 39 4.90 -12.58 -7.77
CA ASP A 39 5.04 -11.28 -8.43
C ASP A 39 5.51 -10.23 -7.39
N TRP A 40 6.82 -10.16 -7.17
CA TRP A 40 7.44 -9.28 -6.17
C TRP A 40 7.10 -7.80 -6.33
N VAL A 41 6.88 -7.36 -7.57
CA VAL A 41 6.42 -6.01 -7.89
C VAL A 41 5.05 -5.78 -7.26
N GLY A 42 4.05 -6.60 -7.61
CA GLY A 42 2.70 -6.49 -7.07
C GLY A 42 2.63 -6.66 -5.55
N VAL A 43 3.47 -7.54 -4.99
CA VAL A 43 3.62 -7.70 -3.54
C VAL A 43 4.11 -6.39 -2.91
N SER A 44 5.17 -5.79 -3.45
CA SER A 44 5.74 -4.56 -2.92
C SER A 44 4.78 -3.38 -3.01
N GLU A 45 4.01 -3.28 -4.10
CA GLU A 45 2.94 -2.30 -4.25
C GLU A 45 1.85 -2.46 -3.21
N ALA A 46 1.36 -3.70 -3.03
CA ALA A 46 0.36 -4.01 -2.02
C ALA A 46 0.87 -3.60 -0.64
N ILE A 47 2.11 -3.95 -0.27
CA ILE A 47 2.69 -3.55 1.02
C ILE A 47 2.87 -2.03 1.12
N ARG A 48 3.17 -1.33 0.02
CA ARG A 48 3.39 0.13 -0.01
C ARG A 48 2.10 0.92 0.20
N MET A 49 0.92 0.35 -0.05
CA MET A 49 -0.34 1.09 0.09
C MET A 49 -0.54 1.56 1.54
N ARG A 50 -0.65 2.88 1.72
CA ARG A 50 -0.87 3.53 3.02
C ARG A 50 -2.08 2.96 3.77
N PHE A 51 -3.11 2.56 3.03
CA PHE A 51 -4.32 1.96 3.57
C PHE A 51 -4.03 0.76 4.49
N TRP A 52 -3.17 -0.18 4.07
CA TRP A 52 -2.83 -1.36 4.86
C TRP A 52 -2.06 -1.00 6.13
N TRP A 53 -1.13 -0.04 6.07
CA TRP A 53 -0.43 0.45 7.25
C TRP A 53 -1.39 1.06 8.28
N VAL A 54 -2.36 1.85 7.81
CA VAL A 54 -3.39 2.43 8.68
C VAL A 54 -4.27 1.35 9.31
N ILE A 55 -4.64 0.30 8.57
CA ILE A 55 -5.43 -0.81 9.13
C ILE A 55 -4.62 -1.63 10.15
N PHE A 56 -3.45 -2.15 9.76
CA PHE A 56 -2.70 -3.06 10.61
C PHE A 56 -2.06 -2.37 11.81
N PHE A 57 -1.52 -1.15 11.64
CA PHE A 57 -0.85 -0.44 12.73
C PHE A 57 -1.70 0.65 13.37
N GLY A 58 -2.58 1.30 12.64
CA GLY A 58 -3.48 2.31 13.20
C GLY A 58 -4.69 1.68 13.89
N TYR A 59 -5.56 1.06 13.09
CA TYR A 59 -6.81 0.48 13.57
C TYR A 59 -6.59 -0.66 14.57
N ALA A 60 -5.78 -1.67 14.24
CA ALA A 60 -5.65 -2.85 15.12
C ALA A 60 -5.09 -2.47 16.51
N ASN A 61 -4.06 -1.60 16.56
CA ASN A 61 -3.50 -1.14 17.82
C ASN A 61 -4.46 -0.20 18.58
N GLY A 62 -5.13 0.72 17.87
CA GLY A 62 -6.12 1.62 18.46
C GLY A 62 -7.29 0.85 19.07
N PHE A 63 -7.84 -0.11 18.33
CA PHE A 63 -8.91 -0.99 18.81
C PHE A 63 -8.45 -1.82 20.02
N SER A 64 -7.24 -2.39 19.95
CA SER A 64 -6.67 -3.17 21.05
C SER A 64 -6.52 -2.35 22.35
N LEU A 65 -6.16 -1.06 22.25
CA LEU A 65 -6.12 -0.16 23.42
C LEU A 65 -7.52 0.09 24.01
N ILE A 66 -8.52 0.31 23.16
CA ILE A 66 -9.91 0.46 23.61
C ILE A 66 -10.40 -0.82 24.29
N ALA A 67 -10.11 -1.98 23.70
CA ALA A 67 -10.43 -3.28 24.27
C ALA A 67 -9.79 -3.47 25.65
N ASP A 68 -8.50 -3.14 25.81
CA ASP A 68 -7.80 -3.22 27.09
C ASP A 68 -8.50 -2.37 28.18
N VAL A 69 -8.96 -1.16 27.84
CA VAL A 69 -9.68 -0.27 28.78
C VAL A 69 -11.02 -0.87 29.20
N ILE A 70 -11.77 -1.46 28.27
CA ILE A 70 -13.07 -2.11 28.55
C ILE A 70 -12.85 -3.38 29.40
N ILE A 71 -11.88 -4.21 29.05
CA ILE A 71 -11.54 -5.46 29.77
C ILE A 71 -11.06 -5.15 31.18
N TRP A 72 -10.33 -4.05 31.39
CA TRP A 72 -9.87 -3.65 32.72
C TRP A 72 -11.03 -3.40 33.70
N ARG A 73 -12.16 -2.88 33.22
CA ARG A 73 -13.38 -2.66 34.01
C ARG A 73 -14.23 -3.92 34.23
N THR A 74 -13.91 -5.02 33.54
CA THR A 74 -14.70 -6.26 33.57
C THR A 74 -14.25 -7.16 34.74
N PRO A 75 -15.18 -7.82 35.48
CA PRO A 75 -14.83 -8.79 36.52
C PRO A 75 -13.89 -9.90 36.02
N SER A 76 -12.93 -10.32 36.86
CA SER A 76 -11.84 -11.24 36.49
C SER A 76 -12.32 -12.53 35.84
N GLU A 77 -13.40 -13.11 36.36
CA GLU A 77 -13.99 -14.38 35.88
C GLU A 77 -14.47 -14.31 34.43
N ARG A 78 -14.89 -13.12 33.97
CA ARG A 78 -15.46 -12.92 32.63
C ARG A 78 -14.47 -12.31 31.63
N LYS A 79 -13.25 -11.96 32.06
CA LYS A 79 -12.28 -11.23 31.22
C LYS A 79 -11.93 -11.96 29.92
N GLN A 80 -11.76 -13.27 29.95
CA GLN A 80 -11.40 -14.03 28.76
C GLN A 80 -12.53 -14.03 27.72
N ILE A 81 -13.76 -14.31 28.15
CA ILE A 81 -14.94 -14.31 27.28
C ILE A 81 -15.19 -12.90 26.74
N ALA A 82 -15.13 -11.88 27.60
CA ALA A 82 -15.28 -10.48 27.18
C ALA A 82 -14.21 -10.07 26.15
N SER A 83 -12.96 -10.51 26.34
CA SER A 83 -11.89 -10.25 25.36
C SER A 83 -12.23 -10.88 24.01
N LEU A 84 -12.60 -12.16 23.98
CA LEU A 84 -12.96 -12.84 22.73
C LEU A 84 -14.11 -12.15 22.00
N LEU A 85 -15.18 -11.81 22.72
CA LEU A 85 -16.32 -11.10 22.13
C LEU A 85 -15.93 -9.72 21.60
N LEU A 86 -15.10 -8.97 22.33
CA LEU A 86 -14.59 -7.67 21.86
C LEU A 86 -13.77 -7.82 20.58
N TYR A 87 -12.85 -8.78 20.50
CA TYR A 87 -12.07 -8.99 19.28
C TYR A 87 -12.93 -9.51 18.12
N ILE A 88 -13.98 -10.29 18.36
CA ILE A 88 -14.96 -10.64 17.32
C ILE A 88 -15.67 -9.38 16.79
N LEU A 89 -16.19 -8.52 17.67
CA LEU A 89 -16.81 -7.25 17.28
C LEU A 89 -15.83 -6.33 16.55
N GLY A 90 -14.59 -6.26 17.03
CA GLY A 90 -13.50 -5.51 16.41
C GLY A 90 -13.09 -6.04 15.03
N GLY A 91 -13.36 -7.31 14.74
CA GLY A 91 -13.18 -7.87 13.40
C GLY A 91 -14.19 -7.34 12.40
N PHE A 92 -15.44 -7.12 12.84
CA PHE A 92 -16.52 -6.58 12.00
C PHE A 92 -16.47 -5.06 11.84
N ALA A 93 -16.05 -4.34 12.90
CA ALA A 93 -16.18 -2.90 12.99
C ALA A 93 -15.61 -2.08 11.80
N PRO A 94 -14.45 -2.42 11.18
CA PRO A 94 -13.91 -1.65 10.06
C PRO A 94 -14.81 -1.64 8.83
N PHE A 95 -15.62 -2.67 8.65
CA PHE A 95 -16.41 -2.88 7.43
C PHE A 95 -17.79 -2.24 7.51
N LEU A 96 -18.26 -1.92 8.72
CA LEU A 96 -19.59 -1.38 8.96
C LEU A 96 -19.86 -0.06 8.19
N PRO A 97 -18.96 0.94 8.16
CA PRO A 97 -19.24 2.19 7.43
C PRO A 97 -19.08 2.08 5.90
N PHE A 98 -18.42 1.04 5.38
CA PHE A 98 -18.12 0.92 3.95
C PHE A 98 -18.99 -0.09 3.21
N LEU A 99 -19.50 -1.11 3.92
CA LEU A 99 -20.16 -2.27 3.32
C LEU A 99 -21.59 -2.48 3.85
N SER A 100 -22.14 -1.56 4.65
CA SER A 100 -23.49 -1.68 5.23
C SER A 100 -24.58 -1.96 4.19
N ASP A 101 -24.40 -1.42 2.99
CA ASP A 101 -25.41 -1.48 1.93
C ASP A 101 -25.43 -2.84 1.21
N ASN A 102 -24.38 -3.65 1.36
CA ASN A 102 -24.28 -4.99 0.80
C ASN A 102 -24.00 -6.02 1.90
N VAL A 103 -25.10 -6.59 2.44
CA VAL A 103 -25.06 -7.54 3.56
C VAL A 103 -24.16 -8.74 3.27
N TRP A 104 -24.18 -9.29 2.06
CA TRP A 104 -23.36 -10.44 1.70
C TRP A 104 -21.86 -10.11 1.74
N LEU A 105 -21.47 -8.99 1.14
CA LEU A 105 -20.08 -8.55 1.12
C LEU A 105 -19.61 -8.15 2.54
N PHE A 106 -20.48 -7.49 3.32
CA PHE A 106 -20.22 -7.19 4.73
C PHE A 106 -19.98 -8.45 5.57
N MET A 107 -20.82 -9.48 5.41
CA MET A 107 -20.67 -10.73 6.14
C MET A 107 -19.38 -11.45 5.76
N PHE A 108 -19.06 -11.53 4.47
CA PHE A 108 -17.83 -12.16 3.99
C PHE A 108 -16.58 -11.44 4.49
N ALA A 109 -16.51 -10.11 4.31
CA ALA A 109 -15.39 -9.30 4.78
C ALA A 109 -15.27 -9.33 6.31
N GLY A 110 -16.40 -9.32 7.01
CA GLY A 110 -16.46 -9.39 8.47
C GLY A 110 -15.92 -10.71 9.02
N ILE A 111 -16.20 -11.85 8.40
CA ILE A 111 -15.62 -13.16 8.80
C ILE A 111 -14.09 -13.12 8.66
N LEU A 112 -13.57 -12.59 7.55
CA LEU A 112 -12.12 -12.41 7.37
C LEU A 112 -11.53 -11.46 8.42
N GLY A 113 -12.26 -10.40 8.76
CA GLY A 113 -11.93 -9.47 9.83
C GLY A 113 -11.85 -10.13 11.20
N VAL A 114 -12.85 -10.96 11.55
CA VAL A 114 -12.86 -11.74 12.79
C VAL A 114 -11.67 -12.68 12.85
N GLY A 115 -11.40 -13.42 11.78
CA GLY A 115 -10.24 -14.30 11.69
C GLY A 115 -8.94 -13.53 11.97
N SER A 116 -8.77 -12.38 11.33
CA SER A 116 -7.60 -11.51 11.49
C SER A 116 -7.47 -10.96 12.93
N SER A 117 -8.59 -10.52 13.51
CA SER A 117 -8.66 -9.99 14.88
C SER A 117 -8.35 -11.05 15.93
N LEU A 118 -8.81 -12.28 15.72
CA LEU A 118 -8.51 -13.42 16.60
C LEU A 118 -7.05 -13.87 16.47
N ILE A 119 -6.48 -13.87 15.27
CA ILE A 119 -5.03 -14.12 15.07
C ILE A 119 -4.22 -13.06 15.82
N TYR A 120 -4.57 -11.78 15.67
CA TYR A 120 -3.93 -10.69 16.40
C TYR A 120 -4.00 -10.89 17.92
N TYR A 121 -5.17 -11.21 18.46
CA TYR A 121 -5.35 -11.51 19.88
C TYR A 121 -4.54 -12.73 20.33
N GLY A 122 -4.49 -13.78 19.51
CA GLY A 122 -3.67 -14.96 19.73
C GLY A 122 -2.17 -14.62 19.83
N ILE A 123 -1.67 -13.75 18.96
CA ILE A 123 -0.28 -13.27 19.00
C ILE A 123 -0.03 -12.44 20.26
N LEU A 124 -0.95 -11.56 20.67
CA LEU A 124 -0.82 -10.84 21.94
C LEU A 124 -0.69 -11.79 23.14
N LYS A 125 -1.50 -12.85 23.18
CA LYS A 125 -1.40 -13.90 24.21
C LYS A 125 -0.12 -14.69 24.15
N LEU A 126 0.40 -14.93 22.94
CA LEU A 126 1.70 -15.56 22.77
C LEU A 126 2.84 -14.66 23.31
N CYS A 127 2.78 -13.35 23.07
CA CYS A 127 3.75 -12.39 23.59
C CYS A 127 3.78 -12.32 25.13
N GLU A 128 2.70 -12.69 25.84
CA GLU A 128 2.71 -12.77 27.30
C GLU A 128 3.73 -13.80 27.82
N ARG A 129 4.04 -14.84 27.02
CA ARG A 129 4.98 -15.91 27.37
C ARG A 129 6.45 -15.56 27.11
N PHE A 130 6.71 -14.63 26.19
CA PHE A 130 8.07 -14.24 25.80
C PHE A 130 8.65 -13.14 26.69
N LYS A 131 9.99 -13.08 26.76
CA LYS A 131 10.70 -12.01 27.48
C LYS A 131 10.59 -10.70 26.72
N PHE A 132 10.64 -9.57 27.43
CA PHE A 132 10.56 -8.24 26.81
C PHE A 132 11.58 -8.06 25.67
N ARG A 133 12.83 -8.50 25.87
CA ARG A 133 13.90 -8.41 24.86
C ARG A 133 13.54 -9.14 23.56
N GLU A 134 12.94 -10.32 23.65
CA GLU A 134 12.54 -11.15 22.51
C GLU A 134 11.41 -10.48 21.72
N ILE A 135 10.40 -9.96 22.43
CA ILE A 135 9.29 -9.21 21.83
C ILE A 135 9.83 -7.97 21.13
N ALA A 136 10.65 -7.17 21.82
CA ALA A 136 11.20 -5.94 21.25
C ALA A 136 12.05 -6.20 20.00
N SER A 137 12.95 -7.19 20.04
CA SER A 137 13.75 -7.56 18.86
C SER A 137 12.88 -8.08 17.72
N GLY A 138 11.86 -8.90 18.03
CA GLY A 138 10.94 -9.44 17.03
C GLY A 138 10.13 -8.35 16.33
N SER A 139 9.56 -7.42 17.10
CA SER A 139 8.80 -6.29 16.52
C SER A 139 9.67 -5.41 15.62
N ILE A 140 10.90 -5.09 16.05
CA ILE A 140 11.83 -4.28 15.27
C ILE A 140 12.22 -5.00 13.98
N LEU A 141 12.53 -6.30 14.06
CA LEU A 141 12.88 -7.09 12.89
C LEU A 141 11.73 -7.13 11.87
N ILE A 142 10.51 -7.45 12.32
CA ILE A 142 9.34 -7.54 11.44
C ILE A 142 9.04 -6.19 10.79
N LEU A 143 9.07 -5.10 11.56
CA LEU A 143 8.89 -3.74 11.03
C LEU A 143 9.97 -3.40 10.00
N SER A 144 11.23 -3.74 10.27
CA SER A 144 12.34 -3.49 9.35
C SER A 144 12.16 -4.25 8.05
N LEU A 145 11.72 -5.52 8.10
CA LEU A 145 11.41 -6.33 6.92
C LEU A 145 10.26 -5.74 6.10
N LEU A 146 9.17 -5.32 6.75
CA LEU A 146 8.03 -4.71 6.06
C LEU A 146 8.41 -3.38 5.40
N VAL A 147 9.20 -2.54 6.08
CA VAL A 147 9.70 -1.29 5.51
C VAL A 147 10.65 -1.54 4.35
N ALA A 148 11.57 -2.51 4.48
CA ALA A 148 12.48 -2.90 3.41
C ALA A 148 11.71 -3.43 2.19
N ALA A 149 10.70 -4.27 2.39
CA ALA A 149 9.83 -4.77 1.32
C ALA A 149 9.03 -3.63 0.66
N ALA A 150 8.54 -2.66 1.43
CA ALA A 150 7.80 -1.51 0.89
C ALA A 150 8.68 -0.55 0.08
N ARG A 151 9.97 -0.43 0.42
CA ARG A 151 10.91 0.55 -0.16
C ARG A 151 11.76 0.01 -1.30
N THR A 152 11.98 -1.30 -1.34
CA THR A 152 12.71 -1.93 -2.43
C THR A 152 11.94 -1.78 -3.73
N ASP A 153 12.65 -1.38 -4.79
CA ASP A 153 12.15 -1.45 -6.16
C ASP A 153 12.44 -2.85 -6.71
N PHE A 154 11.38 -3.61 -6.98
CA PHE A 154 11.46 -4.94 -7.57
C PHE A 154 11.25 -4.93 -9.08
N THR A 155 11.33 -3.76 -9.72
CA THR A 155 11.22 -3.64 -11.18
C THR A 155 12.31 -4.47 -11.85
N VAL A 156 11.89 -5.35 -12.75
CA VAL A 156 12.78 -6.16 -13.59
C VAL A 156 12.61 -5.74 -15.04
N THR A 157 13.73 -5.45 -15.70
CA THR A 157 13.77 -5.15 -17.13
C THR A 157 14.87 -5.93 -17.83
N GLU A 158 14.60 -6.45 -19.01
CA GLU A 158 15.58 -7.12 -19.87
C GLU A 158 15.68 -6.43 -21.24
N GLU A 159 16.91 -6.30 -21.73
CA GLU A 159 17.25 -5.66 -23.02
C GLU A 159 16.58 -4.28 -23.22
N TRP A 160 16.52 -3.49 -22.14
CA TRP A 160 15.92 -2.16 -22.17
C TRP A 160 16.79 -1.20 -22.97
N THR A 161 16.28 -0.76 -24.11
CA THR A 161 16.90 0.26 -24.95
C THR A 161 15.94 1.43 -25.09
N GLU A 162 16.40 2.63 -24.76
CA GLU A 162 15.57 3.84 -24.83
C GLU A 162 16.24 4.94 -25.64
N VAL A 163 15.41 5.68 -26.36
CA VAL A 163 15.77 6.88 -27.11
C VAL A 163 14.84 7.99 -26.65
N ARG A 164 15.43 9.06 -26.14
CA ARG A 164 14.70 10.25 -25.70
C ARG A 164 15.06 11.44 -26.58
N LEU A 165 14.03 12.07 -27.13
CA LEU A 165 14.10 13.32 -27.88
C LEU A 165 13.33 14.40 -27.10
N GLU A 166 13.33 15.63 -27.62
CA GLU A 166 12.67 16.77 -26.98
C GLU A 166 11.15 16.59 -26.80
N THR A 167 10.51 15.93 -27.77
CA THR A 167 9.04 15.77 -27.85
C THR A 167 8.61 14.30 -27.93
N SER A 168 9.54 13.36 -27.78
CA SER A 168 9.21 11.94 -27.81
C SER A 168 10.15 11.08 -26.99
N TYR A 169 9.64 9.92 -26.59
CA TYR A 169 10.35 8.86 -25.90
C TYR A 169 9.98 7.54 -26.55
N GLU A 170 10.97 6.74 -26.90
CA GLU A 170 10.77 5.38 -27.38
C GLU A 170 11.61 4.42 -26.55
N ALA A 171 11.01 3.32 -26.12
CA ALA A 171 11.73 2.22 -25.50
C ALA A 171 11.34 0.88 -26.12
N LYS A 172 12.34 0.00 -26.26
CA LYS A 172 12.18 -1.40 -26.67
C LYS A 172 12.78 -2.30 -25.61
N PHE A 173 12.09 -3.39 -25.31
CA PHE A 173 12.46 -4.31 -24.24
C PHE A 173 11.92 -5.71 -24.52
N THR A 174 12.67 -6.73 -24.09
CA THR A 174 12.22 -8.13 -24.18
C THR A 174 11.41 -8.55 -22.97
N TYR A 175 11.57 -7.86 -21.84
CA TYR A 175 10.81 -8.09 -20.62
C TYR A 175 10.73 -6.82 -19.76
N LEU A 176 9.54 -6.51 -19.26
CA LEU A 176 9.25 -5.49 -18.25
C LEU A 176 8.24 -6.04 -17.24
N ASN A 177 8.63 -6.10 -15.98
CA ASN A 177 7.72 -6.31 -14.85
C ASN A 177 8.01 -5.24 -13.79
N GLY A 178 7.12 -4.27 -13.63
CA GLY A 178 7.33 -3.08 -12.79
C GLY A 178 7.07 -1.77 -13.52
N TYR A 179 7.88 -0.75 -13.23
CA TYR A 179 7.63 0.63 -13.62
C TYR A 179 8.81 1.28 -14.32
N LYS A 180 8.54 2.17 -15.27
CA LYS A 180 9.54 3.09 -15.82
C LYS A 180 9.00 4.50 -15.86
N ALA A 181 9.74 5.43 -15.25
CA ALA A 181 9.36 6.83 -15.20
C ALA A 181 9.98 7.59 -16.37
N VAL A 182 9.15 8.33 -17.11
CA VAL A 182 9.56 9.28 -18.13
C VAL A 182 9.24 10.69 -17.61
N PRO A 183 10.25 11.45 -17.15
CA PRO A 183 10.01 12.80 -16.63
C PRO A 183 9.79 13.79 -17.77
N ILE A 184 8.79 14.66 -17.66
CA ILE A 184 8.44 15.72 -18.61
C ILE A 184 8.34 17.03 -17.82
N ASP A 185 9.18 17.99 -18.18
CA ASP A 185 9.19 19.31 -17.56
C ASP A 185 8.20 20.24 -18.29
N ILE A 186 7.35 20.94 -17.54
CA ILE A 186 6.47 21.99 -18.06
C ILE A 186 6.61 23.28 -17.25
N ALA A 187 6.53 24.42 -17.92
CA ALA A 187 6.47 25.72 -17.26
C ALA A 187 5.02 26.06 -16.86
N LYS A 188 4.88 26.99 -15.92
CA LYS A 188 3.60 27.49 -15.42
C LYS A 188 2.77 28.07 -16.54
N GLY A 189 1.49 27.71 -16.55
CA GLY A 189 0.57 28.16 -17.59
C GLY A 189 0.79 27.45 -18.93
N GLN A 190 1.53 26.35 -18.96
CA GLN A 190 1.57 25.44 -20.11
C GLN A 190 0.71 24.20 -19.86
N GLU A 191 0.19 23.63 -20.93
CA GLU A 191 -0.56 22.40 -20.99
C GLU A 191 0.29 21.32 -21.66
N LEU A 192 0.16 20.08 -21.18
CA LEU A 192 0.82 18.91 -21.76
C LEU A 192 -0.24 18.05 -22.44
N GLU A 193 -0.08 17.85 -23.74
CA GLU A 193 -0.80 16.82 -24.48
C GLU A 193 0.17 15.70 -24.82
N PHE A 194 -0.20 14.44 -24.57
CA PHE A 194 0.63 13.31 -24.91
C PHE A 194 -0.17 12.13 -25.45
N THR A 195 0.51 11.31 -26.24
CA THR A 195 0.01 10.06 -26.82
C THR A 195 0.94 8.93 -26.45
N ILE A 196 0.38 7.79 -26.05
CA ILE A 196 1.14 6.57 -25.74
C ILE A 196 0.71 5.48 -26.71
N THR A 197 1.69 4.88 -27.39
CA THR A 197 1.47 3.75 -28.30
C THR A 197 2.36 2.58 -27.88
N TRP A 198 1.73 1.45 -27.60
CA TRP A 198 2.42 0.19 -27.30
C TRP A 198 2.56 -0.64 -28.58
N GLY A 199 3.77 -1.08 -28.90
CA GLY A 199 4.06 -1.94 -30.05
C GLY A 199 4.27 -3.40 -29.63
N MET A 200 3.51 -4.32 -30.24
CA MET A 200 3.55 -5.78 -29.99
C MET A 200 3.66 -6.14 -28.49
N ALA A 201 2.74 -5.59 -27.69
CA ALA A 201 2.67 -5.81 -26.26
C ALA A 201 2.08 -7.19 -25.93
N ASN A 202 2.93 -8.13 -25.53
CA ASN A 202 2.49 -9.37 -24.90
C ASN A 202 2.62 -9.22 -23.38
N GLY A 203 1.51 -9.29 -22.65
CA GLY A 203 1.45 -9.06 -21.19
C GLY A 203 0.54 -7.90 -20.81
N GLY A 204 0.50 -7.56 -19.53
CA GLY A 204 -0.27 -6.41 -19.04
C GLY A 204 0.52 -5.11 -19.24
N ASN A 205 -0.14 -4.05 -19.70
CA ASN A 205 0.44 -2.72 -19.80
C ASN A 205 -0.50 -1.67 -19.18
N GLY A 206 0.06 -0.53 -18.85
CA GLY A 206 -0.69 0.60 -18.33
C GLY A 206 0.21 1.81 -18.12
N PHE A 207 -0.40 2.91 -17.69
CA PHE A 207 0.34 4.09 -17.31
C PHE A 207 -0.46 4.94 -16.33
N HIS A 208 0.23 5.83 -15.63
CA HIS A 208 -0.37 6.91 -14.85
C HIS A 208 0.61 8.08 -14.80
N VAL A 209 0.14 9.26 -14.39
CA VAL A 209 1.00 10.45 -14.23
C VAL A 209 1.08 10.84 -12.76
N LEU A 210 2.30 11.12 -12.31
CA LEU A 210 2.58 11.66 -10.98
C LEU A 210 3.18 13.06 -11.10
N ASP A 211 2.86 13.93 -10.14
CA ASP A 211 3.56 15.21 -9.96
C ASP A 211 4.89 15.03 -9.18
N GLU A 212 5.56 16.16 -8.91
CA GLU A 212 6.79 16.19 -8.12
C GLU A 212 6.63 15.68 -6.68
N LYS A 213 5.39 15.64 -6.16
CA LYS A 213 5.04 15.21 -4.80
C LYS A 213 4.51 13.78 -4.78
N ASP A 214 4.73 12.99 -5.83
CA ASP A 214 4.22 11.63 -6.01
C ASP A 214 2.68 11.54 -5.95
N ARG A 215 1.95 12.61 -6.28
CA ARG A 215 0.48 12.61 -6.31
C ARG A 215 -0.02 12.30 -7.71
N TYR A 216 -1.07 11.46 -7.78
CA TYR A 216 -1.75 11.17 -9.04
C TYR A 216 -2.34 12.44 -9.65
N VAL A 217 -2.07 12.63 -10.94
CA VAL A 217 -2.60 13.75 -11.72
C VAL A 217 -3.79 13.26 -12.53
N GLY A 218 -4.91 14.00 -12.44
CA GLY A 218 -6.09 13.75 -13.26
C GLY A 218 -5.79 14.04 -14.73
N LEU A 219 -6.25 13.16 -15.61
CA LEU A 219 -6.08 13.29 -17.06
C LEU A 219 -7.41 13.56 -17.73
N GLU A 220 -7.42 14.52 -18.64
CA GLU A 220 -8.51 14.69 -19.59
C GLU A 220 -8.26 13.78 -20.79
N ASN A 221 -9.22 12.92 -21.10
CA ASN A 221 -9.17 12.08 -22.29
C ASN A 221 -9.75 12.88 -23.47
N ILE A 222 -8.89 13.24 -24.42
CA ILE A 222 -9.28 13.99 -25.63
C ILE A 222 -9.69 13.04 -26.75
N ASP A 223 -9.03 11.88 -26.83
CA ASP A 223 -9.22 10.86 -27.87
C ASP A 223 -8.67 9.52 -27.36
N ASP A 224 -8.98 8.40 -28.02
CA ASP A 224 -8.69 7.01 -27.62
C ASP A 224 -7.25 6.76 -27.13
N ARG A 225 -6.28 7.57 -27.57
CA ARG A 225 -4.87 7.50 -27.14
C ARG A 225 -4.25 8.84 -26.78
N LYS A 226 -5.03 9.91 -26.71
CA LYS A 226 -4.55 11.27 -26.48
C LYS A 226 -5.05 11.81 -25.14
N TYR A 227 -4.11 12.19 -24.29
CA TYR A 227 -4.39 12.66 -22.94
C TYR A 227 -3.87 14.07 -22.76
N LYS A 228 -4.58 14.86 -21.96
CA LYS A 228 -4.20 16.22 -21.60
C LYS A 228 -4.09 16.37 -20.09
N ILE A 229 -3.05 17.07 -19.68
CA ILE A 229 -2.89 17.60 -18.33
C ILE A 229 -3.23 19.09 -18.41
N PRO A 230 -4.27 19.56 -17.71
CA PRO A 230 -4.64 20.98 -17.71
C PRO A 230 -3.53 21.82 -17.08
N ALA A 231 -3.48 23.09 -17.45
CA ALA A 231 -2.43 24.00 -17.02
C ALA A 231 -2.38 24.12 -15.49
N GLY A 232 -1.20 23.80 -14.94
CA GLY A 232 -0.89 23.92 -13.51
C GLY A 232 0.20 24.96 -13.24
N GLY A 233 0.62 25.05 -11.97
CA GLY A 233 1.88 25.72 -11.61
C GLY A 233 3.10 25.04 -12.25
N ASP A 234 4.28 25.69 -12.21
CA ASP A 234 5.56 25.10 -12.64
C ASP A 234 5.76 23.75 -11.97
N GLN A 235 5.70 22.65 -12.73
CA GLN A 235 5.72 21.30 -12.18
C GLN A 235 6.38 20.33 -13.18
N ARG A 236 7.37 19.57 -12.70
CA ARG A 236 7.83 18.37 -13.42
C ARG A 236 6.81 17.25 -13.23
N TYR A 237 6.27 16.74 -14.33
CA TYR A 237 5.47 15.53 -14.33
C TYR A 237 6.33 14.30 -14.60
N ARG A 238 5.94 13.16 -14.04
CA ARG A 238 6.50 11.85 -14.38
C ARG A 238 5.39 10.98 -14.93
N LEU A 239 5.52 10.62 -16.19
CA LEU A 239 4.71 9.59 -16.79
C LEU A 239 5.27 8.23 -16.37
N ILE A 240 4.50 7.48 -15.58
CA ILE A 240 4.90 6.16 -15.08
C ILE A 240 4.29 5.11 -15.99
N LEU A 241 5.14 4.46 -16.76
CA LEU A 241 4.79 3.29 -17.57
C LEU A 241 4.77 2.06 -16.67
N THR A 242 3.72 1.25 -16.76
CA THR A 242 3.57 0.01 -16.00
C THR A 242 3.56 -1.19 -16.93
N GLY A 243 4.24 -2.26 -16.53
CA GLY A 243 4.26 -3.51 -17.27
C GLY A 243 4.15 -4.70 -16.34
N LYS A 244 3.36 -5.71 -16.73
CA LYS A 244 3.25 -7.00 -16.05
C LYS A 244 3.63 -8.12 -17.01
N LYS A 245 4.83 -8.67 -16.84
CA LYS A 245 5.46 -9.63 -17.77
C LYS A 245 5.37 -9.16 -19.23
N LEU A 246 5.58 -7.86 -19.43
CA LEU A 246 5.37 -7.19 -20.71
C LEU A 246 6.57 -7.36 -21.62
N LYS A 247 6.34 -7.74 -22.88
CA LYS A 247 7.35 -7.74 -23.95
C LYS A 247 6.89 -6.81 -25.07
N GLY A 248 7.80 -6.01 -25.62
CA GLY A 248 7.49 -5.19 -26.80
C GLY A 248 8.20 -3.84 -26.78
N SER A 249 7.44 -2.81 -27.16
CA SER A 249 7.93 -1.44 -27.22
C SER A 249 6.87 -0.45 -26.81
N VAL A 250 7.31 0.75 -26.43
CA VAL A 250 6.44 1.87 -26.09
C VAL A 250 7.00 3.11 -26.76
N ARG A 251 6.12 3.88 -27.40
CA ARG A 251 6.41 5.21 -27.90
C ARG A 251 5.47 6.19 -27.26
N ILE A 252 6.04 7.24 -26.69
CA ILE A 252 5.33 8.38 -26.15
C ILE A 252 5.70 9.59 -27.00
N THR A 253 4.72 10.37 -27.41
CA THR A 253 4.93 11.66 -28.07
C THR A 253 4.15 12.72 -27.30
N TRP A 254 4.72 13.90 -27.09
CA TRP A 254 4.04 14.97 -26.39
C TRP A 254 4.25 16.33 -27.06
N THR A 255 3.31 17.23 -26.80
CA THR A 255 3.36 18.64 -27.19
C THR A 255 3.06 19.48 -25.97
N ILE A 256 3.84 20.55 -25.78
CA ILE A 256 3.66 21.53 -24.71
C ILE A 256 3.15 22.80 -25.37
N GLN A 257 2.00 23.30 -24.92
CA GLN A 257 1.37 24.51 -25.47
C GLN A 257 1.04 25.49 -24.33
N PRO A 258 0.98 26.81 -24.59
CA PRO A 258 0.40 27.74 -23.63
C PRO A 258 -1.05 27.35 -23.30
N ALA A 259 -1.47 27.54 -22.05
CA ALA A 259 -2.84 27.30 -21.64
C ALA A 259 -3.81 28.06 -22.54
N SER A 260 -4.79 27.34 -23.11
CA SER A 260 -5.87 28.01 -23.84
C SER A 260 -6.61 28.91 -22.85
N SER A 261 -6.52 30.22 -23.02
CA SER A 261 -7.40 31.15 -22.31
C SER A 261 -8.82 30.78 -22.70
N SER A 262 -9.58 30.16 -21.79
CA SER A 262 -11.02 30.03 -21.93
C SER A 262 -11.60 31.44 -22.00
N SER A 263 -11.93 31.89 -23.21
CA SER A 263 -12.77 33.06 -23.47
C SER A 263 -14.19 32.80 -23.00
#